data_AF-A0A6G4X8R1-F1
#
_entry.id   AF-A0A6G4X8R1-F1
#
_cell.length_a   1.000
_cell.length_b   1.000
_cell.length_c   1.000
_cell.angle_alpha   90.00
_cell.angle_beta   90.00
_cell.angle_gamma   90.00
#
_symmetry.space_group_name_H-M   'P 1'
#
loop_
_entity.id
_entity.type
_entity.pdbx_description
1 polymer ?
#
loop_
_entity_poly.entity_id
_entity_poly.type
_entity_poly.pdbx_seq_one_letter_code
_entity_poly.pdbx_strand_id
1 'polypeptide(L)'
;MTTGAVLDDMRAEGAELERLLLRGAGLDPARWALPTPSPGWSVAHQIAHLAWTDEQSVRAATDPDAFRRETRRMLNAAGPGGALLDSVDQGAADGARQPSGELLERWRASREALGRALAAQPEGARMPWYVKPMSVAGMAGARIMEMWAHGEDVAAALGEPHPVTDRLAHVVRLGTRARDSAYAAHGLEPPAEPVRVEVTAPGGRVWAFGPEDAAQRVTGDAVDFCRLVTQRVHRDDAEVRAEGAEAERWLGIAQAFAGPPGAGRPRA
;
A
#
# COMPACT_ATOMS: atom_id res chain seq x y z
N MET A 1 17.70 -5.56 -7.56
CA MET A 1 16.81 -4.66 -8.33
C MET A 1 17.28 -3.23 -8.08
N THR A 2 17.51 -2.45 -9.13
CA THR A 2 17.97 -1.06 -9.01
C THR A 2 16.80 -0.14 -8.67
N THR A 3 17.06 1.05 -8.12
CA THR A 3 16.01 2.06 -7.87
C THR A 3 15.25 2.41 -9.15
N GLY A 4 15.95 2.52 -10.29
CA GLY A 4 15.32 2.76 -11.59
C GLY A 4 14.26 1.72 -11.96
N ALA A 5 14.59 0.42 -11.80
CA ALA A 5 13.63 -0.65 -12.06
C ALA A 5 12.39 -0.59 -11.15
N VAL A 6 12.55 -0.22 -9.87
CA VAL A 6 11.40 -0.02 -8.97
C VAL A 6 10.51 1.14 -9.43
N LEU A 7 11.10 2.23 -9.95
CA LEU A 7 10.36 3.36 -10.47
C LEU A 7 9.60 3.01 -11.76
N ASP A 8 10.18 2.18 -12.62
CA ASP A 8 9.51 1.68 -13.82
C ASP A 8 8.31 0.80 -13.46
N ASP A 9 8.49 -0.12 -12.50
CA ASP A 9 7.40 -0.94 -11.97
C ASP A 9 6.29 -0.08 -11.32
N MET A 10 6.66 0.97 -10.59
CA MET A 10 5.69 1.92 -10.02
C MET A 10 4.86 2.61 -11.09
N ARG A 11 5.48 3.08 -12.18
CA ARG A 11 4.73 3.68 -13.30
C ARG A 11 3.81 2.66 -13.96
N ALA A 12 4.29 1.43 -14.18
CA ALA A 12 3.52 0.36 -14.78
C ALA A 12 2.30 -0.04 -13.93
N GLU A 13 2.45 -0.11 -12.62
CA GLU A 13 1.35 -0.43 -11.69
C GLU A 13 0.26 0.65 -11.71
N GLY A 14 0.65 1.93 -11.69
CA GLY A 14 -0.33 3.01 -11.80
C GLY A 14 -1.07 3.01 -13.14
N ALA A 15 -0.37 2.70 -14.25
CA ALA A 15 -1.00 2.57 -15.56
C ALA A 15 -1.97 1.36 -15.63
N GLU A 16 -1.72 0.30 -14.84
CA GLU A 16 -2.62 -0.86 -14.74
C GLU A 16 -3.93 -0.48 -14.05
N LEU A 17 -3.84 0.17 -12.89
CA LEU A 17 -5.02 0.63 -12.16
C LEU A 17 -5.84 1.64 -12.98
N GLU A 18 -5.17 2.53 -13.71
CA GLU A 18 -5.86 3.45 -14.62
C GLU A 18 -6.61 2.71 -15.74
N ARG A 19 -6.00 1.69 -16.35
CA ARG A 19 -6.66 0.86 -17.36
C ARG A 19 -7.87 0.12 -16.77
N LEU A 20 -7.78 -0.37 -15.53
CA LEU A 20 -8.90 -0.97 -14.83
C LEU A 20 -10.04 0.03 -14.61
N LEU A 21 -9.73 1.25 -14.12
CA LEU A 21 -10.73 2.31 -13.92
C LEU A 21 -11.43 2.69 -15.23
N LEU A 22 -10.66 2.92 -16.30
CA LEU A 22 -11.22 3.32 -17.58
C LEU A 22 -12.12 2.23 -18.18
N ARG A 23 -11.73 0.96 -18.03
CA ARG A 23 -12.52 -0.19 -18.49
C ARG A 23 -13.81 -0.34 -17.69
N GLY A 24 -13.73 -0.31 -16.36
CA GLY A 24 -14.86 -0.62 -15.50
C GLY A 24 -15.79 0.57 -15.19
N ALA A 25 -15.26 1.78 -15.11
CA ALA A 25 -16.01 2.97 -14.69
C ALA A 25 -16.04 4.08 -15.76
N GLY A 26 -15.03 4.15 -16.64
CA GLY A 26 -14.84 5.31 -17.51
C GLY A 26 -14.86 6.60 -16.69
N LEU A 27 -15.69 7.56 -17.10
CA LEU A 27 -15.95 8.79 -16.33
C LEU A 27 -17.36 8.83 -15.71
N ASP A 28 -18.09 7.70 -15.67
CA ASP A 28 -19.46 7.66 -15.15
C ASP A 28 -19.48 7.95 -13.63
N PRO A 29 -20.07 9.08 -13.17
CA PRO A 29 -20.13 9.42 -11.76
C PRO A 29 -20.80 8.34 -10.90
N ALA A 30 -21.78 7.60 -11.44
CA ALA A 30 -22.47 6.54 -10.70
C ALA A 30 -21.52 5.37 -10.39
N ARG A 31 -20.64 5.01 -11.33
CA ARG A 31 -19.62 3.95 -11.13
C ARG A 31 -18.56 4.40 -10.14
N TRP A 32 -18.15 5.67 -10.17
CA TRP A 32 -17.21 6.25 -9.20
C TRP A 32 -17.80 6.35 -7.77
N ALA A 33 -19.12 6.40 -7.64
CA ALA A 33 -19.83 6.41 -6.37
C ALA A 33 -20.07 5.01 -5.77
N LEU A 34 -19.76 3.92 -6.51
CA LEU A 34 -19.97 2.55 -6.01
C LEU A 34 -19.16 2.30 -4.73
N PRO A 35 -19.78 1.70 -3.70
CA PRO A 35 -19.08 1.34 -2.47
C PRO A 35 -18.04 0.26 -2.78
N THR A 36 -16.87 0.40 -2.18
CA THR A 36 -15.85 -0.64 -2.21
C THR A 36 -15.96 -1.53 -0.97
N PRO A 37 -15.25 -2.67 -0.95
CA PRO A 37 -15.16 -3.46 0.26
C PRO A 37 -14.57 -2.68 1.46
N SER A 38 -13.81 -1.61 1.24
CA SER A 38 -13.34 -0.73 2.32
C SER A 38 -14.51 0.10 2.88
N PRO A 39 -14.93 -0.11 4.15
CA PRO A 39 -16.15 0.52 4.67
C PRO A 39 -16.13 2.04 4.55
N GLY A 40 -17.21 2.62 4.03
CA GLY A 40 -17.36 4.07 3.85
C GLY A 40 -16.64 4.64 2.62
N TRP A 41 -15.80 3.86 1.92
CA TRP A 41 -15.05 4.34 0.77
C TRP A 41 -15.67 3.84 -0.54
N SER A 42 -15.97 4.79 -1.43
CA SER A 42 -16.33 4.50 -2.82
C SER A 42 -15.10 4.41 -3.72
N VAL A 43 -15.27 4.01 -4.99
CA VAL A 43 -14.19 4.06 -5.99
C VAL A 43 -13.52 5.44 -6.03
N ALA A 44 -14.30 6.53 -5.96
CA ALA A 44 -13.76 7.89 -5.89
C ALA A 44 -12.89 8.13 -4.64
N HIS A 45 -13.26 7.58 -3.47
CA HIS A 45 -12.45 7.71 -2.26
C HIS A 45 -11.10 7.01 -2.42
N GLN A 46 -11.08 5.82 -3.04
CA GLN A 46 -9.85 5.08 -3.31
C GLN A 46 -8.88 5.93 -4.17
N ILE A 47 -9.37 6.54 -5.25
CA ILE A 47 -8.54 7.34 -6.16
C ILE A 47 -8.14 8.68 -5.54
N ALA A 48 -9.03 9.30 -4.76
CA ALA A 48 -8.72 10.51 -4.00
C ALA A 48 -7.61 10.31 -2.97
N HIS A 49 -7.65 9.19 -2.23
CA HIS A 49 -6.59 8.80 -1.30
C HIS A 49 -5.25 8.60 -2.01
N LEU A 50 -5.25 7.89 -3.13
CA LEU A 50 -4.04 7.68 -3.92
C LEU A 50 -3.44 9.01 -4.39
N ALA A 51 -4.25 9.90 -4.98
CA ALA A 51 -3.82 11.21 -5.43
C ALA A 51 -3.26 12.07 -4.29
N TRP A 52 -3.96 12.12 -3.16
CA TRP A 52 -3.50 12.85 -1.98
C TRP A 52 -2.15 12.31 -1.48
N THR A 53 -2.00 10.99 -1.37
CA THR A 53 -0.76 10.39 -0.88
C THR A 53 0.41 10.59 -1.86
N ASP A 54 0.13 10.62 -3.18
CA ASP A 54 1.12 10.98 -4.20
C ASP A 54 1.59 12.44 -4.02
N GLU A 55 0.67 13.38 -3.80
CA GLU A 55 0.99 14.80 -3.54
C GLU A 55 1.83 14.99 -2.27
N GLN A 56 1.51 14.25 -1.21
CA GLN A 56 2.28 14.25 0.03
C GLN A 56 3.69 13.67 -0.18
N SER A 57 3.81 12.62 -1.00
CA SER A 57 5.09 12.01 -1.38
C SER A 57 5.95 12.94 -2.22
N VAL A 58 5.34 13.68 -3.16
CA VAL A 58 6.03 14.75 -3.92
C VAL A 58 6.55 15.81 -2.95
N ARG A 59 5.72 16.29 -2.03
CA ARG A 59 6.13 17.30 -1.04
C ARG A 59 7.30 16.81 -0.19
N ALA A 60 7.26 15.56 0.27
CA ALA A 60 8.37 14.97 1.02
C ALA A 60 9.69 14.93 0.22
N ALA A 61 9.61 14.72 -1.09
CA ALA A 61 10.76 14.66 -1.98
C ALA A 61 11.31 16.05 -2.35
N THR A 62 10.44 17.04 -2.58
CA THR A 62 10.83 18.34 -3.15
C THR A 62 10.91 19.48 -2.13
N ASP A 63 10.15 19.41 -1.03
CA ASP A 63 10.19 20.37 0.07
C ASP A 63 10.04 19.64 1.42
N PRO A 64 11.13 18.99 1.90
CA PRO A 64 11.13 18.23 3.15
C PRO A 64 10.66 19.04 4.36
N ASP A 65 10.94 20.35 4.38
CA ASP A 65 10.57 21.21 5.51
C ASP A 65 9.09 21.58 5.48
N ALA A 66 8.50 21.84 4.30
CA ALA A 66 7.05 21.98 4.18
C ALA A 66 6.34 20.68 4.55
N PHE A 67 6.86 19.52 4.13
CA PHE A 67 6.30 18.23 4.52
C PHE A 67 6.30 18.04 6.05
N ARG A 68 7.40 18.34 6.73
CA ARG A 68 7.50 18.27 8.21
C ARG A 68 6.60 19.27 8.92
N ARG A 69 6.47 20.50 8.39
CA ARG A 69 5.53 21.50 8.93
C ARG A 69 4.09 20.99 8.82
N GLU A 70 3.72 20.45 7.67
CA GLU A 70 2.38 19.93 7.43
C GLU A 70 2.09 18.70 8.28
N THR A 71 3.02 17.75 8.35
CA THR A 71 2.88 16.57 9.21
C THR A 71 2.68 16.96 10.67
N ARG A 72 3.43 17.95 11.17
CA ARG A 72 3.21 18.48 12.53
C ARG A 72 1.84 19.14 12.69
N ARG A 73 1.35 19.86 11.69
CA ARG A 73 -0.01 20.45 11.71
C ARG A 73 -1.07 19.36 11.78
N MET A 74 -0.97 18.35 10.91
CA MET A 74 -1.88 17.19 10.92
C MET A 74 -1.87 16.53 12.30
N LEU A 75 -0.69 16.22 12.83
CA LEU A 75 -0.52 15.61 14.16
C LEU A 75 -1.09 16.46 15.32
N ASN A 76 -1.04 17.78 15.21
CA ASN A 76 -1.52 18.71 16.25
C ASN A 76 -3.02 19.05 16.11
N ALA A 77 -3.61 18.87 14.93
CA ALA A 77 -4.99 19.29 14.64
C ALA A 77 -6.04 18.31 15.18
N ALA A 78 -5.68 17.06 15.43
CA ALA A 78 -6.56 16.12 16.12
C ALA A 78 -6.20 15.99 17.59
N GLY A 79 -7.20 15.70 18.42
CA GLY A 79 -7.03 15.41 19.84
C GLY A 79 -6.17 14.15 20.08
N PRO A 80 -6.03 13.72 21.35
CA PRO A 80 -5.22 12.55 21.67
C PRO A 80 -5.79 11.28 21.01
N GLY A 81 -5.14 10.78 19.94
CA GLY A 81 -5.33 9.41 19.43
C GLY A 81 -5.40 9.15 17.92
N GLY A 82 -5.56 10.13 17.01
CA GLY A 82 -6.00 9.83 15.62
C GLY A 82 -5.46 10.68 14.46
N ALA A 83 -4.56 11.62 14.72
CA ALA A 83 -4.34 12.78 13.86
C ALA A 83 -3.92 12.56 12.40
N LEU A 84 -3.21 11.47 12.10
CA LEU A 84 -2.81 11.16 10.72
C LEU A 84 -3.92 10.47 9.93
N LEU A 85 -4.70 9.59 10.58
CA LEU A 85 -5.80 8.88 9.91
C LEU A 85 -6.94 9.81 9.54
N ASP A 86 -7.33 10.70 10.46
CA ASP A 86 -8.40 11.66 10.20
C ASP A 86 -8.06 12.56 8.99
N SER A 87 -6.79 12.90 8.82
CA SER A 87 -6.32 13.69 7.67
C SER A 87 -6.36 12.90 6.36
N VAL A 88 -6.07 11.59 6.41
CA VAL A 88 -6.15 10.68 5.26
C VAL A 88 -7.61 10.51 4.82
N ASP A 89 -8.50 10.18 5.77
CA ASP A 89 -9.93 10.00 5.52
C ASP A 89 -10.56 11.29 5.01
N GLN A 90 -10.22 12.43 5.60
CA GLN A 90 -10.69 13.74 5.13
C GLN A 90 -10.18 14.04 3.71
N GLY A 91 -8.91 13.76 3.40
CA GLY A 91 -8.34 13.94 2.07
C GLY A 91 -9.05 13.08 1.01
N ALA A 92 -9.37 11.83 1.35
CA ALA A 92 -10.15 10.94 0.51
C ALA A 92 -11.58 11.46 0.31
N ALA A 93 -12.26 11.86 1.39
CA ALA A 93 -13.63 12.38 1.35
C ALA A 93 -13.72 13.70 0.56
N ASP A 94 -12.73 14.58 0.68
CA ASP A 94 -12.66 15.84 -0.05
C ASP A 94 -12.44 15.63 -1.54
N GLY A 95 -11.50 14.75 -1.90
CA GLY A 95 -11.25 14.42 -3.31
C GLY A 95 -12.42 13.67 -3.93
N ALA A 96 -13.11 12.79 -3.20
CA ALA A 96 -14.23 12.02 -3.72
C ALA A 96 -15.45 12.87 -4.12
N ARG A 97 -15.54 14.12 -3.66
CA ARG A 97 -16.58 15.08 -4.08
C ARG A 97 -16.27 15.76 -5.41
N GLN A 98 -15.05 15.63 -5.94
CA GLN A 98 -14.69 16.19 -7.23
C GLN A 98 -15.35 15.38 -8.37
N PRO A 99 -15.65 16.02 -9.52
CA PRO A 99 -16.04 15.30 -10.71
C PRO A 99 -15.02 14.21 -11.07
N SER A 100 -15.50 13.03 -11.47
CA SER A 100 -14.68 11.85 -11.81
C SER A 100 -13.52 12.17 -12.77
N GLY A 101 -13.79 12.98 -13.80
CA GLY A 101 -12.77 13.45 -14.75
C GLY A 101 -11.69 14.31 -14.10
N GLU A 102 -12.06 15.26 -13.25
CA GLU A 102 -11.09 16.11 -12.53
C GLU A 102 -10.26 15.29 -11.54
N LEU A 103 -10.89 14.35 -10.84
CA LEU A 103 -10.20 13.47 -9.91
C LEU A 103 -9.21 12.54 -10.62
N LEU A 104 -9.59 11.98 -11.78
CA LEU A 104 -8.70 11.17 -12.60
C LEU A 104 -7.49 11.98 -13.09
N GLU A 105 -7.71 13.21 -13.57
CA GLU A 105 -6.62 14.09 -14.01
C GLU A 105 -5.69 14.49 -12.84
N ARG A 106 -6.25 14.80 -11.67
CA ARG A 106 -5.47 15.05 -10.46
C ARG A 106 -4.60 13.86 -10.08
N TRP A 107 -5.15 12.65 -10.15
CA TRP A 107 -4.38 11.44 -9.86
C TRP A 107 -3.30 11.16 -10.92
N ARG A 108 -3.58 11.37 -12.21
CA ARG A 108 -2.57 11.30 -13.29
C ARG A 108 -1.42 12.27 -13.03
N ALA A 109 -1.74 13.54 -12.79
CA ALA A 109 -0.76 14.60 -12.57
C ALA A 109 0.12 14.34 -11.33
N SER A 110 -0.47 13.90 -10.22
CA SER A 110 0.26 13.60 -8.99
C SER A 110 1.17 12.38 -9.13
N ARG A 111 0.73 11.29 -9.77
CA ARG A 111 1.59 10.13 -10.07
C ARG A 111 2.77 10.48 -10.96
N GLU A 112 2.55 11.27 -12.01
CA GLU A 112 3.63 11.71 -12.88
C GLU A 112 4.63 12.61 -12.14
N ALA A 113 4.13 13.57 -11.35
CA ALA A 113 4.95 14.44 -10.53
C ALA A 113 5.80 13.63 -9.55
N LEU A 114 5.21 12.60 -8.92
CA LEU A 114 5.92 11.71 -8.02
C LEU A 114 7.03 10.94 -8.75
N GLY A 115 6.73 10.36 -9.91
CA GLY A 115 7.72 9.68 -10.73
C GLY A 115 8.92 10.55 -11.07
N ARG A 116 8.68 11.83 -11.42
CA ARG A 116 9.75 12.82 -11.67
C ARG A 116 10.52 13.18 -10.39
N ALA A 117 9.82 13.45 -9.29
CA ALA A 117 10.42 13.86 -8.02
C ALA A 117 11.33 12.78 -7.44
N LEU A 118 10.91 11.51 -7.51
CA LEU A 118 11.71 10.37 -7.06
C LEU A 118 12.93 10.11 -7.96
N ALA A 119 12.78 10.24 -9.28
CA ALA A 119 13.88 10.06 -10.23
C ALA A 119 14.96 11.15 -10.09
N ALA A 120 14.60 12.34 -9.62
CA ALA A 120 15.52 13.47 -9.42
C ALA A 120 16.29 13.41 -8.08
N GLN A 121 15.96 12.48 -7.18
CA GLN A 121 16.66 12.36 -5.90
C GLN A 121 18.09 11.84 -6.09
N PRO A 122 19.06 12.32 -5.29
CA PRO A 122 20.40 11.74 -5.26
C PRO A 122 20.39 10.26 -4.90
N GLU A 123 21.39 9.52 -5.39
CA GLU A 123 21.56 8.12 -5.01
C GLU A 123 21.73 7.99 -3.47
N GLY A 124 21.04 7.01 -2.89
CA GLY A 124 21.05 6.80 -1.43
C GLY A 124 20.22 7.79 -0.61
N ALA A 125 19.57 8.78 -1.25
CA ALA A 125 18.74 9.76 -0.55
C ALA A 125 17.60 9.09 0.24
N ARG A 126 17.29 9.69 1.39
CA ARG A 126 16.13 9.37 2.21
C ARG A 126 15.28 10.61 2.42
N MET A 127 13.97 10.45 2.22
CA MET A 127 12.97 11.50 2.36
C MET A 127 12.29 11.36 3.73
N PRO A 128 11.88 12.47 4.36
CA PRO A 128 11.04 12.38 5.55
C PRO A 128 9.74 11.65 5.20
N TRP A 129 9.28 10.78 6.10
CA TRP A 129 7.97 10.13 5.98
C TRP A 129 7.41 9.86 7.36
N TYR A 130 6.08 9.86 7.49
CA TYR A 130 5.31 10.00 8.73
C TYR A 130 5.89 9.30 9.98
N VAL A 131 6.40 8.08 9.84
CA VAL A 131 6.99 7.30 10.94
C VAL A 131 8.52 7.31 10.91
N LYS A 132 9.12 6.92 9.77
CA LYS A 132 10.58 6.81 9.60
C LYS A 132 10.99 7.31 8.21
N PRO A 133 12.17 7.94 8.06
CA PRO A 133 12.67 8.34 6.76
C PRO A 133 12.80 7.17 5.79
N MET A 134 12.30 7.37 4.58
CA MET A 134 12.17 6.33 3.56
C MET A 134 13.14 6.58 2.40
N SER A 135 13.83 5.53 1.95
CA SER A 135 14.60 5.59 0.70
C SER A 135 13.69 5.74 -0.52
N VAL A 136 14.21 6.26 -1.62
CA VAL A 136 13.48 6.37 -2.91
C VAL A 136 12.85 5.04 -3.35
N ALA A 137 13.61 3.95 -3.35
CA ALA A 137 13.09 2.63 -3.71
C ALA A 137 12.03 2.12 -2.72
N GLY A 138 12.16 2.48 -1.45
CA GLY A 138 11.16 2.18 -0.42
C GLY A 138 9.84 2.91 -0.67
N MET A 139 9.91 4.19 -1.05
CA MET A 139 8.72 4.99 -1.40
C MET A 139 8.05 4.41 -2.64
N ALA A 140 8.81 4.13 -3.70
CA ALA A 140 8.26 3.53 -4.91
C ALA A 140 7.61 2.17 -4.65
N GLY A 141 8.23 1.31 -3.82
CA GLY A 141 7.64 0.04 -3.40
C GLY A 141 6.37 0.21 -2.57
N ALA A 142 6.32 1.21 -1.68
CA ALA A 142 5.10 1.54 -0.93
C ALA A 142 3.98 2.03 -1.86
N ARG A 143 4.28 2.84 -2.88
CA ARG A 143 3.28 3.26 -3.87
C ARG A 143 2.78 2.12 -4.74
N ILE A 144 3.63 1.18 -5.12
CA ILE A 144 3.20 -0.07 -5.80
C ILE A 144 2.19 -0.81 -4.92
N MET A 145 2.51 -1.00 -3.64
CA MET A 145 1.60 -1.64 -2.69
C MET A 145 0.27 -0.89 -2.57
N GLU A 146 0.30 0.43 -2.40
CA GLU A 146 -0.92 1.25 -2.31
C GLU A 146 -1.78 1.14 -3.56
N MET A 147 -1.21 1.33 -4.76
CA MET A 147 -1.95 1.24 -6.01
C MET A 147 -2.55 -0.14 -6.23
N TRP A 148 -1.80 -1.21 -5.95
CA TRP A 148 -2.32 -2.57 -6.09
C TRP A 148 -3.42 -2.86 -5.06
N ALA A 149 -3.20 -2.51 -3.79
CA ALA A 149 -4.13 -2.83 -2.72
C ALA A 149 -5.46 -2.07 -2.88
N HIS A 150 -5.40 -0.77 -3.23
CA HIS A 150 -6.60 0.00 -3.58
C HIS A 150 -7.21 -0.45 -4.92
N GLY A 151 -6.40 -0.97 -5.84
CA GLY A 151 -6.86 -1.60 -7.08
C GLY A 151 -7.71 -2.84 -6.85
N GLU A 152 -7.39 -3.68 -5.85
CA GLU A 152 -8.25 -4.82 -5.44
C GLU A 152 -9.64 -4.33 -5.01
N ASP A 153 -9.71 -3.26 -4.22
CA ASP A 153 -10.97 -2.72 -3.72
C ASP A 153 -11.81 -2.11 -4.85
N VAL A 154 -11.16 -1.41 -5.80
CA VAL A 154 -11.81 -0.85 -6.99
C VAL A 154 -12.30 -1.95 -7.92
N ALA A 155 -11.48 -2.97 -8.16
CA ALA A 155 -11.82 -4.11 -9.01
C ALA A 155 -13.07 -4.84 -8.48
N ALA A 156 -13.10 -5.12 -7.18
CA ALA A 156 -14.24 -5.72 -6.50
C ALA A 156 -15.52 -4.88 -6.65
N ALA A 157 -15.43 -3.56 -6.47
CA ALA A 157 -16.57 -2.65 -6.61
C ALA A 157 -17.13 -2.61 -8.05
N LEU A 158 -16.24 -2.67 -9.04
CA LEU A 158 -16.60 -2.56 -10.46
C LEU A 158 -17.00 -3.90 -11.09
N GLY A 159 -16.70 -5.03 -10.43
CA GLY A 159 -16.87 -6.37 -10.99
C GLY A 159 -15.84 -6.69 -12.07
N GLU A 160 -14.66 -6.07 -11.99
CA GLU A 160 -13.58 -6.19 -12.97
C GLU A 160 -12.46 -7.09 -12.45
N PRO A 161 -11.74 -7.82 -13.32
CA PRO A 161 -10.55 -8.52 -12.90
C PRO A 161 -9.42 -7.53 -12.58
N HIS A 162 -8.75 -7.74 -11.44
CA HIS A 162 -7.52 -7.05 -11.12
C HIS A 162 -6.29 -7.83 -11.63
N PRO A 163 -5.45 -7.23 -12.47
CA PRO A 163 -4.31 -7.93 -13.04
C PRO A 163 -3.25 -8.30 -11.99
N VAL A 164 -2.86 -9.56 -12.02
CA VAL A 164 -1.82 -10.11 -11.16
C VAL A 164 -0.50 -10.14 -11.94
N THR A 165 0.56 -9.53 -11.41
CA THR A 165 1.86 -9.41 -12.10
C THR A 165 3.05 -9.67 -11.16
N ASP A 166 4.22 -9.89 -11.75
CA ASP A 166 5.47 -10.08 -11.00
C ASP A 166 5.88 -8.86 -10.15
N ARG A 167 5.25 -7.68 -10.35
CA ARG A 167 5.48 -6.48 -9.51
C ARG A 167 5.04 -6.69 -8.06
N LEU A 168 4.22 -7.70 -7.78
CA LEU A 168 3.87 -8.11 -6.42
C LEU A 168 5.07 -8.54 -5.57
N ALA A 169 6.21 -8.87 -6.17
CA ALA A 169 7.45 -9.09 -5.44
C ALA A 169 7.83 -7.87 -4.56
N HIS A 170 7.44 -6.64 -4.95
CA HIS A 170 7.62 -5.43 -4.13
C HIS A 170 6.75 -5.43 -2.89
N VAL A 171 5.49 -5.84 -3.04
CA VAL A 171 4.52 -5.92 -1.95
C VAL A 171 4.90 -7.02 -0.96
N VAL A 172 5.31 -8.20 -1.46
CA VAL A 172 5.84 -9.29 -0.62
C VAL A 172 7.07 -8.83 0.18
N ARG A 173 8.01 -8.15 -0.49
CA ARG A 173 9.21 -7.60 0.16
C ARG A 173 8.83 -6.58 1.23
N LEU A 174 7.90 -5.68 0.94
CA LEU A 174 7.45 -4.65 1.88
C LEU A 174 6.77 -5.28 3.09
N GLY A 175 5.81 -6.18 2.88
CA GLY A 175 5.12 -6.91 3.95
C GLY A 175 6.07 -7.68 4.85
N THR A 176 7.06 -8.37 4.27
CA THR A 176 8.11 -9.06 5.05
C THR A 176 8.90 -8.10 5.93
N ARG A 177 9.31 -6.95 5.39
CA ARG A 177 10.08 -5.93 6.14
C ARG A 177 9.25 -5.17 7.16
N ALA A 178 7.92 -5.17 7.00
CA ALA A 178 6.99 -4.49 7.88
C ALA A 178 6.64 -5.30 9.15
N ARG A 179 7.09 -6.56 9.28
CA ARG A 179 6.84 -7.44 10.45
C ARG A 179 6.94 -6.70 11.78
N ASP A 180 8.08 -6.09 12.05
CA ASP A 180 8.32 -5.47 13.37
C ASP A 180 7.46 -4.20 13.56
N SER A 181 7.16 -3.50 12.46
CA SER A 181 6.24 -2.36 12.50
C SER A 181 4.79 -2.80 12.72
N ALA A 182 4.41 -3.98 12.22
CA ALA A 182 3.11 -4.59 12.51
C ALA A 182 3.00 -4.92 14.00
N TYR A 183 4.01 -5.57 14.60
CA TYR A 183 4.05 -5.79 16.05
C TYR A 183 3.88 -4.49 16.84
N ALA A 184 4.66 -3.46 16.51
CA ALA A 184 4.58 -2.17 17.18
C ALA A 184 3.20 -1.51 17.05
N ALA A 185 2.58 -1.55 15.87
CA ALA A 185 1.23 -1.00 15.65
C ALA A 185 0.13 -1.77 16.41
N HIS A 186 0.37 -3.02 16.78
CA HIS A 186 -0.50 -3.81 17.67
C HIS A 186 -0.10 -3.71 19.16
N GLY A 187 0.88 -2.87 19.53
CA GLY A 187 1.34 -2.73 20.91
C GLY A 187 2.07 -3.95 21.44
N LEU A 188 2.70 -4.73 20.55
CA LEU A 188 3.40 -5.97 20.85
C LEU A 188 4.90 -5.82 20.58
N GLU A 189 5.73 -6.54 21.35
CA GLU A 189 7.16 -6.64 21.07
C GLU A 189 7.42 -7.67 19.95
N PRO A 190 8.19 -7.34 18.91
CA PRO A 190 8.55 -8.28 17.86
C PRO A 190 9.53 -9.35 18.37
N PRO A 191 9.30 -10.64 18.06
CA PRO A 191 10.25 -11.70 18.39
C PRO A 191 11.57 -11.54 17.61
N ALA A 192 12.68 -11.90 18.26
CA ALA A 192 14.03 -11.80 17.66
C ALA A 192 14.26 -12.85 16.56
N GLU A 193 13.53 -13.97 16.60
CA GLU A 193 13.63 -15.04 15.62
C GLU A 193 13.25 -14.51 14.22
N PRO A 194 14.11 -14.71 13.21
CA PRO A 194 13.80 -14.31 11.85
C PRO A 194 12.72 -15.24 11.26
N VAL A 195 11.93 -14.70 10.33
CA VAL A 195 10.97 -15.45 9.52
C VAL A 195 11.45 -15.49 8.08
N ARG A 196 11.39 -16.66 7.45
CA ARG A 196 11.61 -16.85 6.02
C ARG A 196 10.27 -16.88 5.29
N VAL A 197 10.09 -15.99 4.32
CA VAL A 197 8.92 -15.96 3.45
C VAL A 197 9.30 -16.59 2.11
N GLU A 198 8.57 -17.61 1.67
CA GLU A 198 8.75 -18.34 0.42
C GLU A 198 7.39 -18.49 -0.29
N VAL A 199 7.08 -17.54 -1.17
CA VAL A 199 5.78 -17.48 -1.86
C VAL A 199 5.91 -17.76 -3.34
N THR A 200 4.88 -18.40 -3.92
CA THR A 200 4.84 -18.73 -5.34
C THR A 200 4.32 -17.53 -6.11
N ALA A 201 5.14 -17.03 -7.03
CA ALA A 201 4.78 -15.95 -7.93
C ALA A 201 3.68 -16.37 -8.91
N PRO A 202 3.00 -15.41 -9.56
CA PRO A 202 1.99 -15.72 -10.58
C PRO A 202 2.54 -16.57 -11.75
N GLY A 203 3.81 -16.40 -12.09
CA GLY A 203 4.53 -17.21 -13.09
C GLY A 203 5.09 -18.54 -12.57
N GLY A 204 4.76 -18.97 -11.35
CA GLY A 204 5.19 -20.23 -10.74
C GLY A 204 6.60 -20.25 -10.13
N ARG A 205 7.41 -19.20 -10.35
CA ARG A 205 8.72 -19.03 -9.67
C ARG A 205 8.53 -18.76 -8.18
N VAL A 206 9.41 -19.27 -7.33
CA VAL A 206 9.39 -18.94 -5.89
C VAL A 206 10.12 -17.62 -5.65
N TRP A 207 9.51 -16.74 -4.86
CA TRP A 207 10.15 -15.57 -4.27
C TRP A 207 10.44 -15.82 -2.81
N ALA A 208 11.69 -15.55 -2.41
CA ALA A 208 12.15 -15.85 -1.08
C ALA A 208 12.78 -14.63 -0.38
N PHE A 209 12.41 -14.39 0.88
CA PHE A 209 12.87 -13.26 1.69
C PHE A 209 13.16 -13.71 3.13
N GLY A 210 14.30 -13.28 3.68
CA GLY A 210 14.78 -13.70 5.00
C GLY A 210 15.83 -14.82 4.94
N PRO A 211 16.41 -15.23 6.08
CA PRO A 211 17.46 -16.26 6.14
C PRO A 211 16.97 -17.65 5.69
N GLU A 212 17.80 -18.40 4.97
CA GLU A 212 17.44 -19.75 4.48
C GLU A 212 17.30 -20.78 5.60
N ASP A 213 17.98 -20.56 6.71
CA ASP A 213 18.04 -21.41 7.90
C ASP A 213 17.05 -20.98 9.00
N ALA A 214 16.16 -20.03 8.72
CA ALA A 214 15.15 -19.59 9.69
C ALA A 214 14.23 -20.76 10.09
N ALA A 215 14.05 -20.95 11.40
CA ALA A 215 13.15 -21.95 11.96
C ALA A 215 11.67 -21.60 11.78
N GLN A 216 11.36 -20.32 11.56
CA GLN A 216 10.02 -19.81 11.29
C GLN A 216 9.86 -19.60 9.78
N ARG A 217 8.83 -20.20 9.16
CA ARG A 217 8.60 -20.07 7.72
C ARG A 217 7.18 -19.64 7.41
N VAL A 218 7.02 -18.90 6.33
CA VAL A 218 5.75 -18.57 5.71
C VAL A 218 5.81 -19.01 4.25
N THR A 219 4.91 -19.89 3.84
CA THR A 219 4.81 -20.41 2.47
C THR A 219 3.41 -20.19 1.91
N GLY A 220 3.26 -20.11 0.58
CA GLY A 220 1.93 -19.98 -0.02
C GLY A 220 1.90 -19.28 -1.37
N ASP A 221 0.72 -18.81 -1.75
CA ASP A 221 0.51 -17.98 -2.92
C ASP A 221 0.95 -16.52 -2.66
N ALA A 222 1.60 -15.89 -3.63
CA ALA A 222 2.08 -14.52 -3.47
C ALA A 222 0.95 -13.48 -3.47
N VAL A 223 -0.13 -13.71 -4.22
CA VAL A 223 -1.29 -12.80 -4.26
C VAL A 223 -1.97 -12.81 -2.90
N ASP A 224 -2.23 -13.99 -2.34
CA ASP A 224 -2.86 -14.11 -1.03
C ASP A 224 -1.98 -13.59 0.11
N PHE A 225 -0.65 -13.77 0.02
CA PHE A 225 0.26 -13.08 0.94
C PHE A 225 0.13 -11.56 0.82
N CYS A 226 0.09 -11.02 -0.40
CA CYS A 226 -0.10 -9.58 -0.63
C CYS A 226 -1.45 -9.09 -0.10
N ARG A 227 -2.54 -9.84 -0.31
CA ARG A 227 -3.86 -9.53 0.28
C ARG A 227 -3.81 -9.55 1.80
N LEU A 228 -3.13 -10.53 2.40
CA LEU A 228 -3.07 -10.67 3.85
C LEU A 228 -2.32 -9.50 4.48
N VAL A 229 -1.11 -9.18 4.00
CA VAL A 229 -0.32 -8.06 4.53
C VAL A 229 -0.92 -6.69 4.20
N THR A 230 -1.89 -6.61 3.30
CA THR A 230 -2.65 -5.39 3.01
C THR A 230 -4.06 -5.44 3.61
N GLN A 231 -4.39 -6.45 4.41
CA GLN A 231 -5.70 -6.64 5.07
C GLN A 231 -6.89 -6.70 4.10
N ARG A 232 -6.68 -7.21 2.87
CA ARG A 232 -7.73 -7.49 1.87
C ARG A 232 -8.30 -8.90 1.92
N VAL A 233 -7.80 -9.77 2.79
CA VAL A 233 -8.32 -11.13 3.03
C VAL A 233 -8.24 -11.46 4.52
N HIS A 234 -9.13 -12.31 5.02
CA HIS A 234 -9.03 -12.84 6.37
C HIS A 234 -7.91 -13.90 6.45
N ARG A 235 -7.25 -14.04 7.61
CA ARG A 235 -6.15 -15.00 7.82
C ARG A 235 -6.51 -16.42 7.42
N ASP A 236 -7.73 -16.86 7.73
CA ASP A 236 -8.20 -18.23 7.48
C ASP A 236 -8.57 -18.49 6.01
N ASP A 237 -8.74 -17.44 5.21
CA ASP A 237 -9.14 -17.54 3.81
C ASP A 237 -7.95 -17.33 2.85
N ALA A 238 -6.79 -16.96 3.39
CA ALA A 238 -5.56 -16.82 2.62
C ALA A 238 -4.86 -18.17 2.45
N GLU A 239 -4.44 -18.51 1.22
CA GLU A 239 -3.60 -19.68 0.95
C GLU A 239 -2.14 -19.45 1.35
N VAL A 240 -1.95 -19.08 2.62
CA VAL A 240 -0.66 -18.79 3.26
C VAL A 240 -0.56 -19.62 4.54
N ARG A 241 0.54 -20.36 4.66
CA ARG A 241 0.83 -21.28 5.76
C ARG A 241 2.01 -20.78 6.56
N ALA A 242 1.91 -20.87 7.88
CA ALA A 242 3.04 -20.68 8.77
C ALA A 242 3.57 -22.02 9.27
N GLU A 243 4.89 -22.12 9.34
CA GLU A 243 5.60 -23.16 10.07
C GLU A 243 6.31 -22.49 11.25
N GLY A 244 5.90 -22.84 12.46
CA GLY A 244 6.38 -22.23 13.70
C GLY A 244 5.43 -21.18 14.30
N ALA A 245 5.46 -21.07 15.63
CA ALA A 245 4.51 -20.24 16.38
C ALA A 245 4.65 -18.74 16.11
N GLU A 246 5.87 -18.24 15.86
CA GLU A 246 6.11 -16.81 15.61
C GLU A 246 5.73 -16.41 14.19
N ALA A 247 5.86 -17.32 13.23
CA ALA A 247 5.30 -17.13 11.88
C ALA A 247 3.77 -17.04 11.95
N GLU A 248 3.10 -17.95 12.66
CA GLU A 248 1.64 -17.93 12.79
C GLU A 248 1.16 -16.66 13.51
N ARG A 249 1.80 -16.30 14.62
CA ARG A 249 1.50 -15.07 15.36
C ARG A 249 1.66 -13.84 14.48
N TRP A 250 2.71 -13.77 13.66
CA TRP A 250 2.91 -12.65 12.74
C TRP A 250 1.81 -12.59 11.67
N LEU A 251 1.45 -13.71 11.05
CA LEU A 251 0.39 -13.73 10.04
C LEU A 251 -0.96 -13.24 10.58
N GLY A 252 -1.24 -13.49 11.86
CA GLY A 252 -2.45 -12.99 12.54
C GLY A 252 -2.52 -11.47 12.73
N ILE A 253 -1.39 -10.75 12.60
CA ILE A 253 -1.31 -9.28 12.78
C ILE A 253 -0.68 -8.58 11.57
N ALA A 254 -0.56 -9.28 10.44
CA ALA A 254 0.22 -8.80 9.31
C ALA A 254 -0.35 -7.48 8.74
N GLN A 255 0.54 -6.50 8.56
CA GLN A 255 0.23 -5.24 7.87
C GLN A 255 1.49 -4.64 7.24
N ALA A 256 1.35 -4.09 6.04
CA ALA A 256 2.42 -3.49 5.23
C ALA A 256 2.32 -1.96 5.13
N PHE A 257 1.35 -1.34 5.81
CA PHE A 257 1.12 0.10 5.82
C PHE A 257 1.35 0.69 7.22
N ALA A 258 1.49 2.02 7.30
CA ALA A 258 1.66 2.73 8.56
C ALA A 258 0.30 3.17 9.10
N GLY A 259 0.13 3.09 10.42
CA GLY A 259 -1.12 3.43 11.10
C GLY A 259 -1.51 2.36 12.11
N PRO A 260 -2.61 2.55 12.84
CA PRO A 260 -3.19 1.47 13.64
C PRO A 260 -3.75 0.37 12.72
N PRO A 261 -3.96 -0.83 13.27
CA PRO A 261 -4.55 -1.93 12.52
C PRO A 261 -5.94 -1.57 11.98
N GLY A 262 -6.24 -1.95 10.74
CA GLY A 262 -7.59 -1.85 10.20
C GLY A 262 -8.54 -2.86 10.84
N ALA A 263 -9.83 -2.74 10.52
CA ALA A 263 -10.86 -3.67 10.99
C ALA A 263 -10.74 -5.09 10.38
N GLY A 264 -9.85 -5.28 9.39
CA GLY A 264 -9.68 -6.53 8.67
C GLY A 264 -10.86 -6.87 7.76
N ARG A 265 -10.82 -8.08 7.18
CA ARG A 265 -11.95 -8.69 6.46
C ARG A 265 -12.66 -9.69 7.34
N PRO A 266 -14.00 -9.79 7.27
CA PRO A 266 -14.69 -10.94 7.83
C PRO A 266 -14.24 -12.21 7.11
N ARG A 267 -14.30 -13.33 7.82
CA ARG A 267 -14.14 -14.66 7.21
C ARG A 267 -15.27 -14.92 6.21
N ALA A 268 -14.92 -15.49 5.05
CA ALA A 268 -15.85 -15.83 3.97
C ALA A 268 -16.85 -16.94 4.34
#